data_AF-A0AAE1V521-F1
#
_entry.id   AF-A0AAE1V521-F1
#
_cell.length_a   1.000
_cell.length_b   1.000
_cell.length_c   1.000
_cell.angle_alpha   90.00
_cell.angle_beta   90.00
_cell.angle_gamma   90.00
#
_symmetry.space_group_name_H-M   'P 1'
#
loop_
_entity.id
_entity.type
_entity.pdbx_description
1 polymer ?
#
loop_
_entity_poly.entity_id
_entity_poly.type
_entity_poly.pdbx_seq_one_letter_code
_entity_poly.pdbx_strand_id
1 'polypeptide(L)'
;MFDTKLPPGVTMLQPFAEESSIKKVAVKAFPEELFSVLRMVHLLRGLSVGLGINFSCAEQWRPIAEEVLYVTGRLPAKDLKQVHKRGASRRRFWT
;
A
#
# COMPACT_ATOMS: atom_id res chain seq x y z
N MET A 1 -5.49 -3.64 1.31
CA MET A 1 -6.31 -3.39 0.09
C MET A 1 -5.52 -2.59 -0.95
N PHE A 2 -4.98 -1.43 -0.58
CA PHE A 2 -4.12 -0.60 -1.44
C PHE A 2 -2.61 -0.87 -1.27
N ASP A 3 -2.21 -2.13 -1.41
CA ASP A 3 -0.77 -2.44 -1.54
C ASP A 3 -0.57 -3.56 -2.55
N THR A 4 0.58 -3.59 -3.19
CA THR A 4 0.98 -4.66 -4.12
C THR A 4 1.56 -5.86 -3.38
N LYS A 5 1.99 -5.70 -2.13
CA LYS A 5 2.40 -6.82 -1.30
C LYS A 5 1.22 -7.65 -0.85
N LEU A 6 1.40 -8.97 -0.89
CA LEU A 6 0.48 -9.91 -0.28
C LEU A 6 0.74 -10.00 1.23
N PRO A 7 -0.28 -10.33 2.03
CA PRO A 7 -0.08 -10.67 3.43
C PRO A 7 0.93 -11.83 3.59
N PRO A 8 1.69 -11.89 4.69
CA PRO A 8 2.60 -13.00 4.95
C PRO A 8 1.89 -14.36 4.85
N GLY A 9 2.52 -15.32 4.19
CA GLY A 9 1.97 -16.66 3.99
C GLY A 9 0.90 -16.78 2.89
N VAL A 10 0.54 -15.68 2.22
CA VAL A 10 -0.42 -15.69 1.10
C VAL A 10 0.31 -15.54 -0.22
N THR A 11 0.20 -16.55 -1.08
CA THR A 11 0.76 -16.55 -2.44
C THR A 11 -0.22 -16.00 -3.48
N MET A 12 -1.52 -16.10 -3.20
CA MET A 12 -2.58 -15.56 -4.05
C MET A 12 -3.82 -15.22 -3.23
N LEU A 13 -4.38 -14.04 -3.45
CA LEU A 13 -5.70 -13.69 -2.90
C LEU A 13 -6.77 -14.24 -3.83
N GLN A 14 -7.65 -15.10 -3.32
CA GLN A 14 -8.84 -15.57 -4.03
C GLN A 14 -10.06 -14.75 -3.58
N PRO A 15 -10.40 -13.64 -4.26
CA PRO A 15 -11.48 -12.76 -3.81
C PRO A 15 -12.85 -13.45 -3.77
N PHE A 16 -13.06 -14.48 -4.61
CA PHE A 16 -14.32 -15.20 -4.73
C PHE A 16 -14.47 -16.38 -3.77
N ALA A 17 -13.38 -16.85 -3.15
CA ALA A 17 -13.44 -17.93 -2.17
C ALA A 17 -14.40 -17.56 -1.02
N GLU A 18 -15.13 -18.54 -0.49
CA GLU A 18 -16.11 -18.33 0.58
C GLU A 18 -15.45 -17.74 1.83
N GLU A 19 -14.27 -18.27 2.18
CA GLU A 19 -13.46 -17.82 3.30
C GLU A 19 -12.48 -16.67 2.98
N SER A 20 -12.70 -15.93 1.88
CA SER A 20 -11.76 -14.87 1.51
C SER A 20 -11.68 -13.78 2.60
N SER A 21 -10.46 -13.38 2.94
CA SER A 21 -10.23 -12.30 3.89
C SER A 21 -10.90 -11.00 3.45
N ILE A 22 -11.04 -10.77 2.14
CA ILE A 22 -11.73 -9.62 1.56
C ILE A 22 -13.21 -9.59 1.95
N LYS A 23 -13.88 -10.75 2.00
CA LYS A 23 -15.29 -10.84 2.44
C LYS A 23 -15.43 -10.53 3.93
N LYS A 24 -14.46 -10.95 4.75
CA LYS A 24 -14.45 -10.74 6.21
C LYS A 24 -14.22 -9.27 6.60
N VAL A 25 -13.52 -8.49 5.77
CA VAL A 25 -13.27 -7.05 5.98
C VAL A 25 -13.86 -6.20 4.84
N ALA A 26 -15.01 -6.61 4.31
CA ALA A 26 -15.70 -5.85 3.28
C ALA A 26 -16.08 -4.45 3.82
N VAL A 27 -15.68 -3.42 3.08
CA VAL A 27 -16.05 -2.04 3.39
C VAL A 27 -17.55 -1.84 3.08
N LYS A 28 -18.30 -1.23 4.00
CA LYS A 28 -19.75 -0.97 3.82
C LYS A 28 -20.02 -0.04 2.64
N ALA A 29 -19.18 0.97 2.49
CA ALA A 29 -19.18 1.91 1.38
C ALA A 29 -17.74 2.24 1.04
N PHE A 30 -17.43 2.34 -0.25
CA PHE A 30 -16.10 2.70 -0.72
C PHE A 30 -16.21 4.00 -1.54
N PRO A 31 -15.35 5.00 -1.29
CA PRO A 31 -15.41 6.26 -2.04
C PRO A 31 -15.24 6.01 -3.54
N GLU A 32 -16.15 6.55 -4.36
CA GLU A 32 -16.17 6.32 -5.80
C GLU A 32 -14.88 6.80 -6.47
N GLU A 33 -14.34 7.93 -6.00
CA GLU A 33 -13.12 8.54 -6.51
C GLU A 33 -11.90 7.65 -6.32
N LEU A 34 -11.92 6.74 -5.33
CA LEU A 34 -10.83 5.82 -5.04
C LEU A 34 -10.93 4.49 -5.79
N PHE A 35 -12.03 4.24 -6.52
CA PHE A 35 -12.24 2.97 -7.22
C PHE A 35 -11.25 2.77 -8.36
N SER A 36 -11.00 3.81 -9.14
CA SER A 36 -9.99 3.79 -10.21
C SER A 36 -8.60 3.46 -9.64
N VAL A 37 -8.23 4.11 -8.53
CA VAL A 37 -6.97 3.90 -7.81
C VAL A 37 -6.87 2.44 -7.33
N LEU A 38 -7.92 1.92 -6.70
CA LEU A 38 -7.96 0.54 -6.22
C LEU A 38 -7.76 -0.46 -7.35
N ARG A 39 -8.44 -0.27 -8.49
CA ARG A 39 -8.32 -1.14 -9.66
C ARG A 39 -6.91 -1.15 -10.21
N MET A 40 -6.27 0.01 -10.32
CA MET A 40 -4.88 0.12 -10.76
C MET A 40 -3.92 -0.59 -9.80
N VAL A 41 -4.10 -0.46 -8.48
CA VAL A 41 -3.26 -1.17 -7.49
C VAL A 41 -3.42 -2.69 -7.61
N HIS A 42 -4.63 -3.19 -7.88
CA HIS A 42 -4.84 -4.63 -8.06
C HIS A 42 -4.19 -5.16 -9.34
N LEU A 43 -4.20 -4.39 -10.44
CA LEU A 43 -3.47 -4.74 -11.66
C LEU A 43 -1.96 -4.75 -11.41
N LEU A 44 -1.44 -3.70 -10.77
CA LEU A 44 -0.03 -3.63 -10.36
C LEU A 44 0.35 -4.79 -9.44
N ARG A 45 -0.54 -5.20 -8.52
CA ARG A 45 -0.32 -6.37 -7.67
C ARG A 45 -0.16 -7.63 -8.51
N GLY A 46 -1.08 -7.87 -9.45
CA GLY A 46 -1.00 -9.03 -10.36
C GLY A 46 0.32 -9.08 -11.13
N LEU A 47 0.75 -7.93 -11.68
CA LEU A 47 2.03 -7.80 -12.37
C LEU A 47 3.24 -8.01 -11.44
N SER A 48 3.25 -7.36 -10.28
CA SER A 48 4.34 -7.45 -9.31
C SER A 48 4.53 -8.89 -8.82
N VAL A 49 3.43 -9.58 -8.48
CA VAL A 49 3.46 -10.99 -8.05
C VAL A 49 3.87 -11.90 -9.22
N GLY A 50 3.30 -11.71 -10.40
CA GLY A 50 3.61 -12.52 -11.59
C GLY A 50 5.06 -12.39 -12.07
N LEU A 51 5.67 -11.21 -11.90
CA LEU A 51 7.07 -10.94 -12.25
C LEU A 51 8.06 -11.19 -11.10
N GLY A 52 7.59 -11.59 -9.91
CA GLY A 52 8.45 -11.78 -8.73
C GLY A 52 9.08 -10.50 -8.20
N ILE A 53 8.53 -9.33 -8.52
CA ILE A 53 9.04 -8.02 -8.09
C ILE A 53 8.47 -7.71 -6.70
N ASN A 54 9.33 -7.33 -5.76
CA ASN A 54 8.94 -6.97 -4.39
C ASN A 54 8.45 -5.50 -4.27
N PHE A 55 7.53 -5.06 -5.13
CA PHE A 55 7.05 -3.69 -5.13
C PHE A 55 5.98 -3.47 -4.06
N SER A 56 5.96 -2.29 -3.43
CA SER A 56 4.92 -1.89 -2.46
C SER A 56 4.41 -0.49 -2.78
N CYS A 57 3.18 -0.38 -3.29
CA CYS A 57 2.47 0.89 -3.44
C CYS A 57 2.40 1.66 -2.12
N ALA A 58 2.17 0.97 -1.00
CA ALA A 58 2.09 1.62 0.30
C ALA A 58 3.40 2.33 0.68
N GLU A 59 4.55 1.69 0.41
CA GLU A 59 5.87 2.31 0.63
C GLU A 59 6.12 3.49 -0.32
N GLN A 60 5.65 3.43 -1.57
CA GLN A 60 5.77 4.54 -2.51
C GLN A 60 4.89 5.74 -2.12
N TRP A 61 3.70 5.50 -1.59
CA TRP A 61 2.76 6.55 -1.19
C TRP A 61 3.05 7.12 0.20
N ARG A 62 3.81 6.41 1.04
CA ARG A 62 4.14 6.85 2.40
C ARG A 62 4.65 8.29 2.47
N PRO A 63 5.61 8.77 1.65
CA PRO A 63 6.12 10.13 1.77
C PRO A 63 5.04 11.20 1.55
N ILE A 64 4.14 10.96 0.58
CA ILE A 64 3.03 11.88 0.28
C ILE A 64 2.03 11.89 1.44
N ALA A 65 1.69 10.71 1.97
CA ALA A 65 0.79 10.60 3.12
C ALA A 65 1.38 11.29 4.37
N GLU A 66 2.67 11.15 4.60
CA GLU A 66 3.36 11.78 5.74
C GLU A 66 3.42 13.30 5.63
N GLU A 67 3.68 13.82 4.44
CA GLU A 67 3.62 15.27 4.17
C GLU A 67 2.23 15.84 4.48
N VAL A 68 1.17 15.19 3.99
CA VAL A 68 -0.22 15.61 4.26
C VAL A 68 -0.55 15.52 5.75
N LEU A 69 -0.13 14.45 6.42
CA LEU A 69 -0.33 14.32 7.87
C LEU A 69 0.43 15.40 8.65
N TYR A 70 1.62 15.79 8.22
CA TYR A 70 2.38 16.88 8.82
C TYR A 70 1.67 18.22 8.65
N VAL A 71 1.27 18.56 7.42
CA VAL A 71 0.56 19.83 7.10
C VAL A 71 -0.76 19.93 7.86
N THR A 72 -1.47 18.81 8.06
CA THR A 72 -2.73 18.77 8.82
C THR A 72 -2.54 18.69 10.33
N GLY A 73 -1.30 18.72 10.84
CA GLY A 73 -0.99 18.64 12.28
C GLY A 73 -1.21 17.27 12.91
N ARG A 74 -1.40 16.22 12.09
CA ARG A 74 -1.64 14.84 12.53
C ARG A 74 -0.35 14.02 12.67
N LEU A 75 0.80 14.58 12.27
CA LEU A 75 2.13 14.01 12.45
C LEU A 75 3.10 15.09 12.95
N PRO A 76 3.82 14.89 14.06
CA PRO A 76 4.75 15.89 14.57
C PRO A 76 6.05 15.94 13.76
N ALA A 77 6.69 17.11 13.71
CA ALA A 77 7.90 17.37 12.90
C ALA A 77 9.08 16.41 13.17
N LYS A 78 9.19 15.93 14.41
CA LYS A 78 10.22 14.96 14.83
C LYS A 78 10.08 13.62 14.09
N ASP A 79 8.85 13.22 13.83
CA ASP A 79 8.54 11.94 13.20
C ASP A 79 8.72 12.04 11.67
N LEU A 80 8.42 13.20 11.07
CA LEU A 80 8.69 13.47 9.65
C LEU A 80 10.19 13.34 9.30
N LYS A 81 11.07 13.94 10.11
CA LYS A 81 12.54 13.90 9.90
C LYS A 81 13.11 12.49 10.07
N GLN A 82 12.57 11.69 10.99
CA GLN A 82 12.99 10.32 11.21
C GLN A 82 12.59 9.40 10.05
N VAL A 83 11.41 9.62 9.45
CA VAL A 83 10.95 8.77 8.35
C VAL A 83 11.60 9.12 7.01
N HIS A 84 11.85 10.39 6.69
CA HIS A 84 12.62 10.76 5.49
C HIS A 84 14.01 10.10 5.45
N LYS A 85 14.69 9.97 6.62
CA LYS A 85 15.95 9.23 6.74
C LYS A 85 15.78 7.74 6.39
N ARG A 86 14.71 7.10 6.89
CA ARG A 86 14.41 5.68 6.60
C ARG A 86 14.05 5.44 5.13
N GLY A 87 13.31 6.36 4.50
CA GLY A 87 12.98 6.33 3.08
C GLY A 87 14.20 6.45 2.18
N ALA A 88 15.13 7.36 2.49
CA ALA A 88 16.40 7.53 1.76
C ALA A 88 17.31 6.31 1.91
N SER A 89 17.33 5.66 3.09
CA SER A 89 18.06 4.41 3.30
C SER A 89 17.47 3.25 2.51
N ARG A 90 16.14 3.13 2.41
CA ARG A 90 15.48 2.05 1.64
C ARG A 90 15.64 2.19 0.13
N ARG A 91 15.71 3.41 -0.41
CA ARG A 91 15.97 3.65 -1.85
C ARG A 91 17.34 3.14 -2.30
N ARG A 92 18.32 3.01 -1.38
CA ARG A 92 19.66 2.47 -1.66
C ARG A 92 19.73 0.94 -1.78
N PHE A 93 18.68 0.22 -1.36
CA PHE A 93 18.60 -1.24 -1.43
C PHE A 93 17.75 -1.74 -2.62
N TRP A 94 17.37 -0.83 -3.52
CA TRP A 94 16.53 -1.06 -4.70
C TRP A 94 17.21 -0.60 -6.01
N THR A 95 18.53 -0.42 -5.97
CA THR A 95 19.46 -0.27 -7.09
C THR A 95 20.50 -1.37 -6.97
#